data_AF-A0AAN9ERP1-F1
#
_entry.id   AF-A0AAN9ERP1-F1
#
_cell.length_a   1.000
_cell.length_b   1.000
_cell.length_c   1.000
_cell.angle_alpha   90.00
_cell.angle_beta   90.00
_cell.angle_gamma   90.00
#
_symmetry.space_group_name_H-M   'P 1'
#
loop_
_entity.id
_entity.type
_entity.pdbx_description
1 polymer ?
#
loop_
_entity_poly.entity_id
_entity_poly.type
_entity_poly.pdbx_seq_one_letter_code
_entity_poly.pdbx_strand_id
1 'polypeptide(L)'
;MRPMLLNSYVPIQENGHWFLMVISIDDQTIYHLDSNLHVDMILPRCRAMRKMCNVIHQIVNSAYFGGNIHRQQEYCDWEMTKARGIPNTGNSDSSSVWVVDWLEMDDSFQPNLLIGVLKEAHVRVKTSIGLLMGPYNLLKRQAYALSKWIDLKN
;
A
#
# COMPACT_ATOMS: atom_id res chain seq x y z
N MET A 1 15.85 15.96 -11.36
CA MET A 1 14.37 16.04 -11.36
C MET A 1 13.90 14.78 -10.66
N ARG A 2 13.22 14.85 -9.51
CA ARG A 2 12.61 13.64 -8.91
C ARG A 2 11.48 13.19 -9.85
N PRO A 3 11.37 11.90 -10.19
CA PRO A 3 10.16 11.44 -10.88
C PRO A 3 8.96 11.78 -9.99
N MET A 4 7.91 12.34 -10.60
CA MET A 4 6.63 12.43 -9.90
C MET A 4 6.21 10.99 -9.57
N LEU A 5 5.85 10.73 -8.32
CA LEU A 5 5.30 9.43 -7.92
C LEU A 5 4.05 9.20 -8.78
N LEU A 6 4.12 8.20 -9.66
CA LEU A 6 3.05 7.88 -10.60
C LEU A 6 1.83 7.30 -9.90
N ASN A 7 2.09 6.56 -8.82
CA ASN A 7 1.13 5.81 -8.06
C ASN A 7 1.19 6.20 -6.58
N SER A 8 0.04 6.46 -5.98
CA SER A 8 -0.08 6.64 -4.53
C SER A 8 -0.74 5.42 -3.90
N TYR A 9 -0.07 4.82 -2.93
CA TYR A 9 -0.51 3.62 -2.26
C TYR A 9 -1.09 3.92 -0.88
N VAL A 10 -2.30 3.44 -0.62
CA VAL A 10 -3.06 3.74 0.59
C VAL A 10 -3.58 2.44 1.19
N PRO A 11 -2.89 1.86 2.20
CA PRO A 11 -3.38 0.68 2.89
C PRO A 11 -4.62 1.05 3.73
N ILE A 12 -5.65 0.22 3.68
CA ILE A 12 -6.90 0.42 4.40
C ILE A 12 -7.20 -0.84 5.21
N GLN A 13 -7.62 -0.65 6.45
CA GLN A 13 -8.08 -1.72 7.34
C GLN A 13 -9.54 -1.49 7.70
N GLU A 14 -10.36 -2.52 7.54
CA GLU A 14 -11.72 -2.55 8.10
C GLU A 14 -12.03 -3.95 8.63
N ASN A 15 -12.54 -4.04 9.86
CA ASN A 15 -12.97 -5.28 10.51
C ASN A 15 -11.90 -6.38 10.52
N GLY A 16 -10.63 -6.02 10.74
CA GLY A 16 -9.51 -6.96 10.78
C GLY A 16 -8.93 -7.31 9.41
N HIS A 17 -9.57 -6.92 8.31
CA HIS A 17 -9.11 -7.19 6.95
C HIS A 17 -8.34 -6.00 6.38
N TRP A 18 -7.17 -6.27 5.80
CA TRP A 18 -6.36 -5.28 5.11
C TRP A 18 -6.52 -5.39 3.59
N PHE A 19 -6.64 -4.25 2.93
CA PHE A 19 -6.63 -4.15 1.48
C PHE A 19 -5.91 -2.87 1.06
N LEU A 20 -5.58 -2.75 -0.22
CA LEU A 20 -4.78 -1.65 -0.73
C LEU A 20 -5.55 -0.89 -1.81
N MET A 21 -5.60 0.43 -1.65
CA MET A 21 -6.02 1.36 -2.68
C MET A 21 -4.78 1.91 -3.38
N VAL A 22 -4.76 1.86 -4.71
CA VAL A 22 -3.70 2.46 -5.53
C VAL A 22 -4.32 3.53 -6.41
N ILE A 23 -3.92 4.79 -6.22
CA ILE A 23 -4.32 5.91 -7.06
C ILE A 23 -3.29 6.01 -8.19
N SER A 24 -3.66 5.58 -9.40
CA SER A 24 -2.83 5.68 -10.60
C SER A 24 -3.13 7.00 -11.31
N ILE A 25 -2.16 7.91 -11.31
CA ILE A 25 -2.33 9.23 -11.94
C ILE A 25 -2.38 9.10 -13.47
N ASP A 26 -1.58 8.20 -14.02
CA ASP A 26 -1.50 7.95 -15.47
C ASP A 26 -2.79 7.35 -16.02
N ASP A 27 -3.36 6.37 -15.31
CA ASP A 27 -4.59 5.71 -15.75
C ASP A 27 -5.85 6.50 -15.37
N GLN A 28 -5.71 7.58 -14.59
CA GLN A 28 -6.82 8.29 -13.94
C GLN A 28 -7.82 7.33 -13.28
N THR A 29 -7.29 6.30 -12.63
CA THR A 29 -8.05 5.17 -12.11
C THR A 29 -7.60 4.85 -10.70
N ILE A 30 -8.57 4.48 -9.85
CA ILE A 30 -8.30 4.00 -8.50
C ILE A 30 -8.44 2.49 -8.49
N TYR A 31 -7.33 1.80 -8.26
CA TYR A 31 -7.30 0.35 -8.19
C TYR A 31 -7.52 -0.16 -6.78
N HIS A 32 -8.36 -1.18 -6.68
CA HIS A 32 -8.61 -1.95 -5.47
C HIS A 32 -7.88 -3.29 -5.55
N LEU A 33 -6.94 -3.51 -4.63
CA LEU A 33 -6.23 -4.77 -4.45
C LEU A 33 -6.65 -5.38 -3.13
N ASP A 34 -7.32 -6.53 -3.19
CA ASP A 34 -7.92 -7.19 -2.03
C ASP A 34 -7.91 -8.70 -2.22
N SER A 35 -7.19 -9.37 -1.32
CA SER A 35 -6.96 -10.82 -1.35
C SER A 35 -8.19 -11.63 -0.94
N ASN A 36 -9.27 -10.97 -0.53
CA ASN A 36 -10.52 -11.60 -0.08
C ASN A 36 -11.75 -10.79 -0.52
N LEU A 37 -11.78 -10.38 -1.79
CA LEU A 37 -12.88 -9.58 -2.31
C LEU A 37 -14.05 -10.45 -2.78
N HIS A 38 -15.12 -10.43 -2.00
CA HIS A 38 -16.42 -10.98 -2.37
C HIS A 38 -17.30 -9.92 -3.05
N VAL A 39 -18.28 -10.36 -3.85
CA VAL A 39 -19.15 -9.47 -4.64
C VAL A 39 -19.92 -8.49 -3.78
N ASP A 40 -20.42 -8.95 -2.63
CA ASP A 40 -21.11 -8.14 -1.62
C ASP A 40 -20.20 -7.11 -0.93
N MET A 41 -18.88 -7.38 -0.90
CA MET A 41 -17.88 -6.48 -0.32
C MET A 41 -17.36 -5.40 -1.28
N ILE A 42 -17.59 -5.52 -2.59
CA ILE A 42 -17.13 -4.52 -3.59
C ILE A 42 -17.66 -3.13 -3.24
N LEU A 43 -18.97 -2.97 -3.06
CA LEU A 43 -19.58 -1.66 -2.77
C LEU A 43 -19.12 -1.08 -1.41
N PRO A 44 -19.09 -1.84 -0.30
CA PRO A 44 -18.46 -1.39 0.95
C PRO A 44 -17.03 -0.87 0.78
N ARG A 45 -16.18 -1.62 0.06
CA ARG A 45 -14.77 -1.26 -0.15
C ARG A 45 -14.63 0.01 -1.00
N CYS A 46 -15.40 0.13 -2.08
CA CYS A 46 -15.43 1.36 -2.87
C CYS A 46 -15.87 2.58 -2.05
N ARG A 47 -16.83 2.43 -1.12
CA ARG A 47 -17.21 3.52 -0.21
C ARG A 47 -16.08 3.90 0.74
N ALA A 48 -15.36 2.93 1.29
CA ALA A 48 -14.20 3.19 2.15
C ALA A 48 -13.09 3.93 1.39
N MET A 49 -12.78 3.46 0.18
CA MET A 49 -11.82 4.10 -0.73
C MET A 49 -12.23 5.53 -1.10
N ARG A 50 -13.51 5.77 -1.39
CA ARG A 50 -14.01 7.12 -1.71
C ARG A 50 -13.88 8.06 -0.51
N LYS A 51 -14.15 7.59 0.71
CA LYS A 51 -13.88 8.38 1.93
C LYS A 51 -12.40 8.72 2.06
N MET A 52 -11.51 7.76 1.81
CA MET A 52 -10.06 8.02 1.83
C MET A 52 -9.62 9.01 0.76
N CYS A 53 -10.16 8.93 -0.45
CA CYS A 53 -9.90 9.91 -1.52
C CYS A 53 -10.31 11.32 -1.11
N ASN A 54 -11.48 11.47 -0.47
CA ASN A 54 -11.93 12.77 0.03
C ASN A 54 -10.98 13.34 1.09
N VAL A 55 -10.50 12.50 2.01
CA VAL A 55 -9.52 12.92 3.03
C VAL A 55 -8.19 13.33 2.38
N ILE A 56 -7.68 12.54 1.43
CA ILE A 56 -6.45 12.86 0.70
C ILE A 56 -6.61 14.18 -0.07
N HIS A 57 -7.75 14.37 -0.75
CA HIS A 57 -8.06 15.60 -1.45
C HIS A 57 -8.06 16.81 -0.51
N GLN A 58 -8.64 16.69 0.69
CA GLN A 58 -8.59 17.75 1.70
C GLN A 58 -7.17 18.03 2.19
N ILE A 59 -6.36 16.99 2.40
CA ILE A 59 -4.96 17.13 2.84
C ILE A 59 -4.14 17.87 1.76
N VAL A 60 -4.22 17.43 0.52
CA VAL A 60 -3.48 18.02 -0.62
C VAL A 60 -3.88 19.48 -0.84
N ASN A 61 -5.16 19.82 -0.64
CA ASN A 61 -5.66 21.19 -0.77
C ASN A 61 -5.51 22.04 0.50
N SER A 62 -5.00 21.48 1.60
CA SER A 62 -4.77 22.24 2.83
C SER A 62 -3.61 23.23 2.67
N ALA A 63 -3.65 24.32 3.45
CA ALA A 63 -2.62 25.35 3.42
C ALA A 63 -1.21 24.83 3.72
N TYR A 64 -1.09 23.68 4.42
CA TYR A 64 0.18 23.06 4.77
C TYR A 64 0.94 22.49 3.55
N PHE A 65 0.20 21.98 2.57
CA PHE A 65 0.74 21.44 1.32
C PHE A 65 0.60 22.45 0.16
N GLY A 66 0.21 23.69 0.48
CA GLY A 66 -0.16 24.75 -0.45
C GLY A 66 1.02 25.31 -1.27
N GLY A 67 1.48 24.53 -2.25
CA GLY A 67 2.42 24.99 -3.26
C GLY A 67 2.64 23.92 -4.34
N ASN A 68 1.98 24.09 -5.49
CA ASN A 68 2.29 23.45 -6.78
C ASN A 68 1.94 21.97 -7.02
N ILE A 69 1.26 21.25 -6.12
CA ILE A 69 0.75 19.91 -6.47
C ILE A 69 -0.65 20.06 -7.08
N HIS A 70 -0.71 20.14 -8.41
CA HIS A 70 -1.87 19.91 -9.28
C HIS A 70 -3.24 20.04 -8.59
N ARG A 71 -3.65 21.29 -8.34
CA ARG A 71 -4.93 21.70 -7.70
C ARG A 71 -6.22 21.28 -8.45
N GLN A 72 -6.17 20.31 -9.36
CA GLN A 72 -7.28 20.00 -10.27
C GLN A 72 -7.57 18.52 -10.54
N GLN A 73 -6.87 17.57 -9.90
CA GLN A 73 -7.32 16.17 -10.02
C GLN A 73 -8.39 15.88 -8.98
N GLU A 74 -9.64 15.94 -9.43
CA GLU A 74 -10.80 15.42 -8.71
C GLU A 74 -10.74 13.89 -8.76
N TYR A 75 -9.89 13.29 -7.92
CA TYR A 75 -9.83 11.84 -7.69
C TYR A 75 -11.21 11.25 -7.34
N CYS A 76 -12.10 12.10 -6.82
CA CYS A 76 -13.46 11.77 -6.44
C CYS A 76 -14.27 11.15 -7.59
N ASP A 77 -14.01 11.52 -8.83
CA ASP A 77 -14.79 11.09 -10.00
C ASP A 77 -14.14 9.94 -10.77
N TRP A 78 -12.93 9.54 -10.39
CA TRP A 78 -12.20 8.47 -11.06
C TRP A 78 -12.90 7.12 -10.87
N GLU A 79 -12.77 6.28 -11.89
CA GLU A 79 -13.28 4.92 -11.85
C GLU A 79 -12.55 4.14 -10.74
N MET A 80 -13.33 3.36 -9.98
CA MET A 80 -12.80 2.44 -8.98
C MET A 80 -12.96 1.02 -9.52
N THR A 81 -11.84 0.34 -9.74
CA THR A 81 -11.85 -0.99 -10.36
C THR A 81 -10.90 -1.96 -9.70
N LYS A 82 -11.20 -3.25 -9.81
CA LYS A 82 -10.33 -4.31 -9.30
C LYS A 82 -9.15 -4.49 -10.28
N ALA A 83 -7.93 -4.53 -9.75
CA ALA A 83 -6.77 -4.90 -10.57
C ALA A 83 -6.84 -6.38 -11.01
N ARG A 84 -6.33 -6.68 -12.21
CA ARG A 84 -6.33 -8.05 -12.76
C ARG A 84 -5.21 -8.88 -12.14
N GLY A 85 -5.50 -10.16 -11.89
CA GLY A 85 -4.54 -11.10 -11.32
C GLY A 85 -4.52 -11.14 -9.79
N ILE A 86 -5.34 -10.33 -9.11
CA ILE A 86 -5.44 -10.36 -7.65
C ILE A 86 -6.01 -11.71 -7.18
N PRO A 87 -5.27 -12.44 -6.31
CA PRO A 87 -5.71 -13.72 -5.79
C PRO A 87 -6.93 -13.51 -4.88
N ASN A 88 -7.85 -14.49 -4.89
CA ASN A 88 -8.93 -14.55 -3.91
C ASN A 88 -8.70 -15.76 -3.01
N THR A 89 -8.20 -15.50 -1.81
CA THR A 89 -7.79 -16.49 -0.82
C THR A 89 -8.96 -17.02 0.01
N GLY A 90 -10.13 -16.36 -0.04
CA GLY A 90 -11.32 -16.74 0.70
C GLY A 90 -11.26 -16.50 2.22
N ASN A 91 -10.19 -15.87 2.73
CA ASN A 91 -10.04 -15.48 4.13
C ASN A 91 -9.16 -14.23 4.29
N SER A 92 -9.09 -13.70 5.50
CA SER A 92 -8.35 -12.46 5.81
C SER A 92 -7.00 -12.68 6.49
N ASP A 93 -6.60 -13.93 6.74
CA ASP A 93 -5.48 -14.27 7.63
C ASP A 93 -4.15 -13.66 7.19
N SER A 94 -3.91 -13.68 5.87
CA SER A 94 -2.69 -13.13 5.25
C SER A 94 -2.92 -11.77 4.57
N SER A 95 -4.08 -11.14 4.78
CA SER A 95 -4.45 -9.89 4.09
C SER A 95 -3.43 -8.76 4.28
N SER A 96 -2.92 -8.61 5.50
CA SER A 96 -1.87 -7.63 5.82
C SER A 96 -0.55 -7.90 5.10
N VAL A 97 -0.18 -9.18 4.94
CA VAL A 97 1.07 -9.56 4.27
C VAL A 97 0.97 -9.34 2.77
N TRP A 98 -0.20 -9.59 2.17
CA TRP A 98 -0.49 -9.19 0.79
C TRP A 98 -0.35 -7.69 0.58
N VAL A 99 -0.93 -6.88 1.47
CA VAL A 99 -0.81 -5.42 1.38
C VAL A 99 0.64 -4.97 1.46
N VAL A 100 1.44 -5.55 2.35
CA VAL A 100 2.87 -5.25 2.45
C VAL A 100 3.63 -5.64 1.18
N ASP A 101 3.36 -6.82 0.62
CA ASP A 101 3.97 -7.27 -0.64
C ASP A 101 3.63 -6.31 -1.80
N TRP A 102 2.38 -5.85 -1.88
CA TRP A 102 1.96 -4.90 -2.90
C TRP A 102 2.51 -3.49 -2.72
N LEU A 103 2.73 -3.04 -1.48
CA LEU A 103 3.37 -1.76 -1.18
C LEU A 103 4.81 -1.71 -1.70
N GLU A 104 5.49 -2.86 -1.78
CA GLU A 104 6.86 -2.96 -2.30
C GLU A 104 6.94 -2.82 -3.83
N MET A 105 5.81 -2.79 -4.56
CA MET A 105 5.82 -2.60 -6.01
C MET A 105 6.37 -1.23 -6.42
N ASP A 106 6.20 -0.20 -5.59
CA ASP A 106 6.69 1.17 -5.84
C ASP A 106 6.34 1.68 -7.26
N ASP A 107 7.30 2.06 -8.09
CA ASP A 107 7.03 2.49 -9.47
C ASP A 107 6.69 1.35 -10.45
N SER A 108 6.65 0.09 -9.99
CA SER A 108 6.45 -1.11 -10.82
C SER A 108 5.01 -1.61 -10.87
N PHE A 109 4.03 -0.86 -10.34
CA PHE A 109 2.63 -1.26 -10.39
C PHE A 109 2.14 -1.40 -11.83
N GLN A 110 1.64 -2.58 -12.14
CA GLN A 110 0.99 -2.87 -13.42
C GLN A 110 -0.37 -3.51 -13.14
N PRO A 111 -1.48 -2.75 -13.27
CA PRO A 111 -2.81 -3.21 -12.86
C PRO A 111 -3.31 -4.43 -13.65
N ASN A 112 -2.68 -4.75 -14.78
CA ASN A 112 -3.02 -5.88 -15.64
C ASN A 112 -2.18 -7.14 -15.39
N LEU A 113 -1.17 -7.10 -14.50
CA LEU A 113 -0.18 -8.17 -14.33
C LEU A 113 0.16 -8.44 -12.85
N LEU A 114 -0.83 -8.44 -11.94
CA LEU A 114 -0.58 -8.70 -10.51
C LEU A 114 -0.60 -10.20 -10.14
N ILE A 115 -0.22 -11.06 -11.08
CA ILE A 115 -0.20 -12.52 -10.88
C ILE A 115 0.94 -12.86 -9.92
N GLY A 116 0.62 -13.38 -8.74
CA GLY A 116 1.62 -13.71 -7.74
C GLY A 116 1.17 -14.78 -6.76
N VAL A 117 2.14 -15.51 -6.21
CA VAL A 117 1.97 -16.41 -5.07
C VAL A 117 2.64 -15.76 -3.87
N LEU A 118 1.89 -15.56 -2.78
CA LEU A 118 2.44 -14.96 -1.57
C LEU A 118 3.43 -15.90 -0.90
N LYS A 119 4.69 -15.48 -0.82
CA LYS A 119 5.71 -16.15 0.00
C LYS A 119 5.75 -15.49 1.37
N GLU A 120 4.74 -15.79 2.19
CA GLU A 120 4.46 -15.05 3.43
C GLU A 120 5.68 -14.88 4.35
N ALA A 121 6.41 -15.98 4.62
CA ALA A 121 7.62 -15.94 5.45
C ALA A 121 8.70 -15.02 4.86
N HIS A 122 8.87 -15.04 3.54
CA HIS A 122 9.84 -14.18 2.85
C HIS A 122 9.45 -12.71 2.98
N VAL A 123 8.18 -12.36 2.73
CA VAL A 123 7.68 -10.98 2.87
C VAL A 123 7.87 -10.47 4.30
N ARG A 124 7.49 -11.28 5.31
CA ARG A 124 7.65 -10.91 6.72
C ARG A 124 9.11 -10.68 7.11
N VAL A 125 10.02 -11.57 6.72
CA VAL A 125 11.45 -11.44 7.03
C VAL A 125 12.06 -10.25 6.29
N LYS A 126 11.79 -10.10 4.99
CA LYS A 126 12.27 -8.98 4.18
C LYS A 126 11.81 -7.64 4.75
N THR A 127 10.53 -7.52 5.08
CA THR A 127 9.95 -6.31 5.69
C THR A 127 10.58 -6.02 7.05
N SER A 128 10.76 -7.04 7.89
CA SER A 128 11.36 -6.88 9.22
C SER A 128 12.81 -6.38 9.12
N ILE A 129 13.61 -6.97 8.21
CA ILE A 129 14.98 -6.51 7.94
C ILE A 129 14.96 -5.08 7.38
N GLY A 130 14.06 -4.77 6.46
CA GLY A 130 13.90 -3.43 5.90
C GLY A 130 13.56 -2.37 6.96
N LEU A 131 12.68 -2.68 7.91
CA LEU A 131 12.34 -1.81 9.03
C LEU A 131 13.52 -1.64 9.99
N LEU A 132 14.22 -2.72 10.33
CA LEU A 132 15.34 -2.68 11.28
C LEU A 132 16.57 -1.97 10.72
N MET A 133 16.91 -2.24 9.46
CA MET A 133 18.17 -1.81 8.84
C MET A 133 17.98 -0.60 7.91
N GLY A 134 16.74 -0.23 7.61
CA GLY A 134 16.39 0.84 6.69
C GLY A 134 16.88 2.22 7.14
N PRO A 135 16.98 3.17 6.19
CA PRO A 135 17.45 4.53 6.47
C PRO A 135 16.53 5.29 7.44
N TYR A 136 15.26 4.91 7.52
CA TYR A 136 14.24 5.53 8.37
C TYR A 136 14.29 5.08 9.84
N ASN A 137 15.01 3.99 10.14
CA ASN A 137 15.25 3.60 11.53
C ASN A 137 16.43 4.40 12.10
N LEU A 138 16.12 5.47 12.83
CA LEU A 138 17.12 6.29 13.52
C LEU A 138 17.94 5.50 14.55
N LEU A 139 17.42 4.37 15.02
CA LEU A 139 18.07 3.48 15.99
C LEU A 139 18.78 2.29 15.33
N LYS A 140 18.92 2.25 13.99
CA LYS A 140 19.55 1.11 13.29
C LYS A 140 20.94 0.75 13.81
N ARG A 141 21.72 1.73 14.26
CA ARG A 141 23.04 1.51 14.87
C ARG A 141 22.96 0.73 16.19
N GLN A 142 21.93 0.99 16.99
CA GLN A 142 21.70 0.28 18.25
C GLN A 142 21.20 -1.15 17.98
N ALA A 143 20.28 -1.32 17.02
CA ALA A 143 19.81 -2.63 16.59
C ALA A 143 20.98 -3.52 16.13
N TYR A 144 21.92 -2.97 15.36
CA TYR A 144 23.12 -3.67 14.91
C TYR A 144 24.11 -3.98 16.04
N ALA A 145 24.21 -3.12 17.05
CA ALA A 145 25.06 -3.38 18.22
C ALA A 145 24.47 -4.50 19.11
N LEU A 146 23.14 -4.52 19.27
CA LEU A 146 22.40 -5.57 19.99
C LEU A 146 22.56 -6.94 19.32
N SER A 147 22.47 -7.02 18.00
CA SER A 147 22.66 -8.29 17.28
C SER A 147 24.05 -8.87 17.52
N LYS A 148 25.10 -8.05 17.44
CA LYS A 148 26.47 -8.47 17.74
C LYS A 148 26.65 -8.95 19.18
N TRP A 149 25.95 -8.34 20.14
CA TRP A 149 26.03 -8.75 21.54
C TRP A 149 25.36 -10.10 21.81
N ILE A 150 24.28 -10.41 21.09
CA ILE A 150 23.62 -11.73 21.15
C ILE A 150 24.54 -12.80 20.55
N ASP A 151 25.19 -12.53 19.42
CA ASP A 151 26.12 -13.47 18.78
C ASP A 151 27.36 -13.78 19.64
N LEU A 152 27.76 -12.85 20.51
CA LEU A 152 28.87 -13.06 21.46
C LEU A 152 28.49 -13.89 22.69
N LYS A 153 27.20 -14.19 22.88
CA LYS A 153 26.68 -14.93 24.04
C LYS A 153 26.24 -16.36 23.71
N ASN A 154 26.23 -16.72 22.43
CA ASN A 154 26.00 -18.07 21.94
C ASN A 154 27.30 -18.69 21.45
#